data_AF-A0A8J4XQP7-F1
#
_entry.id   AF-A0A8J4XQP7-F1
#
_cell.length_a   1.000
_cell.length_b   1.000
_cell.length_c   1.000
_cell.angle_alpha   90.00
_cell.angle_beta   90.00
_cell.angle_gamma   90.00
#
_symmetry.space_group_name_H-M   'P 1'
#
loop_
_entity.id
_entity.type
_entity.pdbx_description
1 polymer ?
#
loop_
_entity_poly.entity_id
_entity_poly.type
_entity_poly.pdbx_seq_one_letter_code
_entity_poly.pdbx_strand_id
1 'polypeptide(L)'
;MSCAASHTRRLDSIQRRALRLVDAADPPDPPAQFEPVIPLDSLEHRRDVAALVVFHKAQVQGVPHLAGLRQPPRIATRSTRTVLTSGDAVEVPRSRASQHQRTFVGRVSRMWNIFTAAVPHIQEMNTQSVKLAANRWRLLKPTPLRLVIL
;
A
#
# COMPACT_ATOMS: atom_id res chain seq x y z
N MET A 1 -5.84 -12.10 4.37
CA MET A 1 -4.97 -13.07 5.06
C MET A 1 -3.72 -12.36 5.57
N SER A 2 -3.55 -12.23 6.88
CA SER A 2 -2.38 -11.58 7.48
C SER A 2 -1.44 -12.66 8.01
N CYS A 3 -0.27 -12.85 7.37
CA CYS A 3 0.79 -13.69 7.92
C CYS A 3 1.36 -13.07 9.21
N ALA A 4 1.83 -13.92 10.13
CA ALA A 4 2.56 -13.48 11.31
C ALA A 4 3.80 -12.67 10.89
N ALA A 5 4.16 -11.65 11.67
CA ALA A 5 5.32 -10.79 11.35
C ALA A 5 6.62 -11.60 11.23
N SER A 6 6.75 -12.66 12.04
CA SER A 6 7.85 -13.64 11.97
C SER A 6 7.93 -14.33 10.60
N HIS A 7 6.79 -14.70 10.01
CA HIS A 7 6.75 -15.35 8.70
C HIS A 7 7.13 -14.38 7.59
N THR A 8 6.61 -13.14 7.61
CA THR A 8 6.99 -12.13 6.60
C THR A 8 8.49 -11.83 6.65
N ARG A 9 9.06 -11.65 7.85
CA ARG A 9 10.50 -11.44 8.05
C ARG A 9 11.34 -12.60 7.52
N ARG A 10 10.88 -13.84 7.72
CA ARG A 10 11.54 -15.04 7.17
C ARG A 10 11.48 -15.07 5.63
N LEU A 11 10.36 -14.68 5.03
CA LEU A 11 10.28 -14.58 3.57
C LEU A 11 11.20 -13.48 3.02
N ASP A 12 11.28 -12.32 3.69
CA ASP A 12 12.20 -11.25 3.32
C ASP A 12 13.68 -11.69 3.43
N SER A 13 14.02 -12.53 4.42
CA SER A 13 15.40 -13.05 4.54
C SER A 13 15.73 -14.08 3.47
N ILE A 14 14.77 -14.94 3.12
CA ILE A 14 14.90 -15.89 2.01
C ILE A 14 15.11 -15.14 0.69
N GLN A 15 14.32 -14.10 0.43
CA GLN A 15 14.48 -13.28 -0.79
C GLN A 15 15.84 -12.60 -0.85
N ARG A 16 16.29 -11.97 0.24
CA ARG A 16 17.64 -11.37 0.32
C ARG A 16 18.74 -12.40 0.10
N ARG A 17 18.56 -13.62 0.62
CA ARG A 17 19.51 -14.72 0.37
C ARG A 17 19.52 -15.15 -1.09
N ALA A 18 18.36 -15.27 -1.72
CA ALA A 18 18.24 -15.64 -3.13
C ALA A 18 18.92 -14.59 -4.04
N LEU A 19 18.69 -13.29 -3.79
CA LEU A 19 19.35 -12.22 -4.53
C LEU A 19 20.88 -12.33 -4.45
N ARG A 20 21.43 -12.50 -3.23
CA ARG A 20 22.87 -12.68 -3.05
C ARG A 20 23.43 -13.90 -3.78
N LEU A 21 22.64 -14.97 -3.96
CA LEU A 21 23.07 -16.14 -4.70
C LEU A 21 23.07 -15.89 -6.22
N VAL A 22 22.12 -15.10 -6.72
CA VAL A 22 22.09 -14.66 -8.12
C VAL A 22 23.28 -13.73 -8.39
N ASP A 23 23.48 -12.72 -7.55
CA ASP A 23 24.59 -11.77 -7.66
C ASP A 23 25.97 -12.44 -7.54
N ALA A 24 26.05 -13.59 -6.86
CA ALA A 24 27.27 -14.39 -6.74
C ALA A 24 27.47 -15.41 -7.87
N ALA A 25 26.41 -15.73 -8.62
CA ALA A 25 26.46 -16.68 -9.73
C ALA A 25 26.89 -16.02 -11.05
N ASP A 26 26.67 -14.71 -11.20
CA ASP A 26 27.17 -13.91 -12.32
C ASP A 26 28.49 -13.22 -11.89
N PRO A 27 29.67 -13.66 -12.36
CA PRO A 27 30.92 -12.93 -12.11
C PRO A 27 30.86 -11.56 -12.82
N PRO A 28 31.44 -10.50 -12.24
CA PRO A 28 31.37 -9.17 -12.82
C PRO A 28 32.26 -9.08 -14.07
N ASP A 29 31.65 -8.97 -15.25
CA ASP A 29 32.28 -8.38 -16.42
C ASP A 29 32.55 -6.86 -16.17
N PRO A 30 33.59 -6.26 -16.78
CA PRO A 30 34.10 -4.94 -16.41
C PRO A 30 33.10 -3.78 -16.63
N PRO A 31 33.33 -2.60 -16.04
CA PRO A 31 32.30 -1.78 -15.41
C PRO A 31 31.50 -0.96 -16.43
N ALA A 32 30.46 -1.56 -17.01
CA ALA A 32 29.37 -0.80 -17.60
C ALA A 32 28.40 -0.42 -16.49
N GLN A 33 28.73 0.69 -15.79
CA GLN A 33 27.82 1.49 -14.97
C GLN A 33 27.15 0.69 -13.84
N PHE A 34 27.62 0.89 -12.61
CA PHE A 34 26.92 0.47 -11.39
C PHE A 34 25.50 1.06 -11.39
N GLU A 35 24.55 0.37 -12.02
CA GLU A 35 23.14 0.51 -11.68
C GLU A 35 23.06 0.11 -10.22
N PRO A 36 22.73 1.04 -9.30
CA PRO A 36 22.62 0.69 -7.90
C PRO A 36 21.57 -0.40 -7.83
N VAL A 37 21.95 -1.60 -7.35
CA VAL A 37 21.01 -2.68 -7.05
C VAL A 37 19.95 -2.07 -6.15
N ILE A 38 18.82 -1.69 -6.72
CA ILE A 38 17.76 -0.97 -6.00
C ILE A 38 17.39 -1.90 -4.85
N PRO A 39 17.57 -1.49 -3.58
CA PRO A 39 17.29 -2.36 -2.45
C PRO A 39 15.88 -2.89 -2.59
N LEU A 40 15.74 -4.22 -2.68
CA LEU A 40 14.43 -4.81 -2.88
C LEU A 40 13.53 -4.41 -1.71
N ASP A 41 12.46 -3.68 -2.01
CA ASP A 41 11.47 -3.29 -1.02
C ASP A 41 10.94 -4.53 -0.27
N SER A 42 10.74 -4.37 1.05
CA SER A 42 10.18 -5.44 1.89
C SER A 42 8.87 -5.97 1.32
N LEU A 43 8.55 -7.24 1.59
CA LEU A 43 7.29 -7.85 1.19
C LEU A 43 6.07 -7.09 1.74
N GLU A 44 6.17 -6.54 2.95
CA GLU A 44 5.10 -5.71 3.51
C GLU A 44 4.89 -4.45 2.68
N HIS A 45 5.97 -3.75 2.34
CA HIS A 45 5.93 -2.56 1.49
C HIS A 45 5.28 -2.87 0.13
N ARG A 46 5.76 -3.90 -0.56
CA ARG A 46 5.22 -4.28 -1.88
C ARG A 46 3.75 -4.69 -1.81
N ARG A 47 3.33 -5.38 -0.74
CA ARG A 47 1.92 -5.73 -0.51
C ARG A 47 1.05 -4.50 -0.28
N ASP A 48 1.57 -3.49 0.43
CA ASP A 48 0.83 -2.27 0.72
C ASP A 48 0.64 -1.41 -0.53
N VAL A 49 1.70 -1.26 -1.33
CA VAL A 49 1.64 -0.59 -2.65
C VAL A 49 0.65 -1.32 -3.56
N ALA A 50 0.75 -2.65 -3.67
CA ALA A 50 -0.17 -3.43 -4.49
C ALA A 50 -1.63 -3.29 -4.03
N ALA A 51 -1.87 -3.28 -2.72
CA ALA A 51 -3.21 -3.11 -2.17
C ALA A 51 -3.79 -1.73 -2.49
N LEU A 52 -3.00 -0.65 -2.38
CA LEU A 52 -3.42 0.70 -2.79
C LEU A 52 -3.77 0.77 -4.28
N VAL A 53 -2.96 0.14 -5.14
CA VAL A 53 -3.22 0.08 -6.58
C VAL A 53 -4.52 -0.68 -6.89
N VAL A 54 -4.73 -1.85 -6.26
CA VAL A 54 -5.99 -2.60 -6.42
C VAL A 54 -7.18 -1.78 -5.93
N PHE A 55 -7.03 -1.05 -4.84
CA PHE A 55 -8.09 -0.21 -4.30
C PHE A 55 -8.39 0.99 -5.21
N HIS A 56 -7.38 1.63 -5.82
CA HIS A 56 -7.59 2.65 -6.85
C HIS A 56 -8.36 2.10 -8.05
N LYS A 57 -8.00 0.92 -8.54
CA LYS A 57 -8.74 0.24 -9.62
C LYS A 57 -10.21 0.00 -9.26
N ALA A 58 -10.47 -0.37 -8.01
CA ALA A 58 -11.82 -0.59 -7.53
C ALA A 58 -12.61 0.71 -7.43
N GLN A 59 -12.07 1.72 -6.73
CA GLN A 59 -12.77 2.97 -6.38
C GLN A 59 -12.84 3.98 -7.52
N VAL A 60 -11.71 4.23 -8.20
CA VAL A 60 -11.55 5.31 -9.17
C VAL A 60 -11.80 4.83 -10.59
N GLN A 61 -11.09 3.78 -11.01
CA GLN A 61 -11.22 3.27 -12.39
C GLN A 61 -12.49 2.45 -12.62
N GLY A 62 -13.18 2.07 -11.55
CA GLY A 62 -14.44 1.38 -11.64
C GLY A 62 -14.36 -0.01 -12.27
N VAL A 63 -13.28 -0.76 -12.07
CA VAL A 63 -13.10 -2.09 -12.66
C VAL A 63 -14.20 -3.08 -12.20
N PRO A 64 -14.98 -3.71 -13.11
CA PRO A 64 -16.18 -4.47 -12.74
C PRO A 64 -15.93 -5.66 -11.81
N HIS A 65 -14.90 -6.46 -12.06
CA HIS A 65 -14.58 -7.63 -11.22
C HIS A 65 -14.05 -7.25 -9.82
N LEU A 66 -13.76 -5.98 -9.58
CA LEU A 66 -13.36 -5.44 -8.28
C LEU A 66 -14.50 -4.69 -7.59
N ALA A 67 -15.73 -4.69 -8.14
CA ALA A 67 -16.85 -3.95 -7.59
C ALA A 67 -17.14 -4.30 -6.11
N GLY A 68 -16.97 -5.56 -5.71
CA GLY A 68 -17.14 -5.98 -4.31
C GLY A 68 -16.13 -5.39 -3.32
N LEU A 69 -15.03 -4.78 -3.80
CA LEU A 69 -14.06 -4.07 -2.98
C LEU A 69 -14.35 -2.58 -2.86
N ARG A 70 -15.29 -2.03 -3.65
CA ARG A 70 -15.68 -0.62 -3.57
C ARG A 70 -16.26 -0.32 -2.21
N GLN A 71 -16.01 0.89 -1.74
CA GLN A 71 -16.44 1.36 -0.43
C GLN A 71 -17.17 2.67 -0.65
N PRO A 72 -18.24 2.92 0.12
CA PRO A 72 -18.96 4.17 -0.01
C PRO A 72 -18.04 5.35 0.31
N PRO A 73 -18.21 6.50 -0.35
CA PRO A 73 -17.51 7.73 -0.01
C PRO A 73 -17.75 8.10 1.46
N ARG A 74 -16.74 8.63 2.13
CA ARG A 74 -16.87 9.08 3.51
C ARG A 74 -17.65 10.39 3.55
N ILE A 75 -18.93 10.32 3.89
CA ILE A 75 -19.75 11.51 4.15
C ILE A 75 -19.32 12.11 5.49
N ALA A 76 -18.79 13.33 5.47
CA ALA A 76 -18.51 14.08 6.69
C ALA A 76 -19.83 14.52 7.33
N THR A 77 -20.27 13.82 8.38
CA THR A 77 -21.51 14.14 9.10
C THR A 77 -21.42 15.40 9.98
N ARG A 78 -20.23 15.99 10.16
CA ARG A 78 -20.04 17.23 10.90
C ARG A 78 -18.94 18.09 10.28
N SER A 79 -19.34 19.22 9.69
CA SER A 79 -18.41 20.28 9.30
C SER A 79 -17.94 21.02 10.56
N THR A 80 -16.89 20.51 11.20
CA THR A 80 -16.10 21.30 12.14
C THR A 80 -15.03 22.03 11.33
N ARG A 81 -14.91 23.35 11.54
CA ARG A 81 -14.28 24.40 10.72
C ARG A 81 -12.81 24.20 10.27
N THR A 82 -12.22 23.02 10.43
CA THR A 82 -10.77 22.79 10.31
C THR A 82 -10.36 21.45 9.69
N VAL A 83 -11.28 20.53 9.34
CA VAL A 83 -10.89 19.25 8.72
C VAL A 83 -11.31 19.21 7.26
N LEU A 84 -10.36 19.53 6.36
CA LEU A 84 -10.49 19.24 4.93
C LEU A 84 -10.52 17.72 4.75
N THR A 85 -11.71 17.13 4.66
CA THR A 85 -11.83 15.74 4.21
C THR A 85 -11.48 15.69 2.72
N SER A 86 -10.44 14.95 2.34
CA SER A 86 -10.17 14.70 0.92
C SER A 86 -11.42 14.06 0.30
N GLY A 87 -11.91 14.59 -0.83
CA GLY A 87 -13.08 14.05 -1.53
C GLY A 87 -12.96 12.56 -1.87
N ASP A 88 -11.74 12.04 -1.91
CA ASP A 88 -11.40 10.64 -2.21
C ASP A 88 -11.42 9.70 -0.99
N ALA A 89 -11.75 10.22 0.20
CA ALA A 89 -11.82 9.40 1.40
C ALA A 89 -13.03 8.45 1.36
N VAL A 90 -12.81 7.21 1.80
CA VAL A 90 -13.84 6.17 1.85
C VAL A 90 -14.26 5.86 3.28
N GLU A 91 -15.47 5.34 3.44
CA GLU A 91 -15.90 4.80 4.71
C GLU A 91 -15.05 3.58 5.10
N VAL A 92 -14.67 3.52 6.37
CA VAL A 92 -13.93 2.39 6.93
C VAL A 92 -14.94 1.51 7.66
N PRO A 93 -15.11 0.23 7.27
CA PRO A 93 -15.98 -0.70 7.98
C PRO A 93 -15.63 -0.74 9.47
N ARG A 94 -16.61 -0.37 10.30
CA ARG A 94 -16.46 -0.35 11.76
C ARG A 94 -16.84 -1.70 12.33
N SER A 95 -15.87 -2.41 12.89
CA SER A 95 -16.11 -3.59 13.70
C SER A 95 -15.17 -3.58 14.90
N ARG A 96 -15.69 -4.01 16.05
CA ARG A 96 -14.90 -4.22 17.27
C ARG A 96 -14.10 -5.53 17.22
N ALA A 97 -14.40 -6.43 16.28
CA ALA A 97 -13.64 -7.66 16.10
C ALA A 97 -12.30 -7.38 15.43
N SER A 98 -11.20 -7.67 16.13
CA SER A 98 -9.83 -7.52 15.61
C SER A 98 -9.60 -8.30 14.31
N GLN A 99 -10.28 -9.43 14.14
CA GLN A 99 -10.24 -10.23 12.91
C GLN A 99 -10.86 -9.50 11.72
N HIS A 100 -12.00 -8.83 11.92
CA HIS A 100 -12.65 -8.03 10.87
C HIS A 100 -11.79 -6.83 10.48
N GLN A 101 -11.16 -6.16 11.46
CA GLN A 101 -10.25 -5.05 11.20
C GLN A 101 -9.01 -5.47 10.39
N ARG A 102 -8.60 -6.74 10.46
CA ARG A 102 -7.47 -7.30 9.70
C ARG A 102 -7.86 -7.83 8.33
N THR A 103 -9.14 -7.73 7.93
CA THR A 103 -9.56 -8.03 6.57
C THR A 103 -8.89 -7.07 5.57
N PHE A 104 -8.81 -7.51 4.31
CA PHE A 104 -8.26 -6.67 3.24
C PHE A 104 -8.97 -5.31 3.20
N VAL A 105 -10.31 -5.31 3.15
CA VAL A 105 -11.12 -4.08 3.08
C VAL A 105 -10.85 -3.18 4.28
N GLY A 106 -11.01 -3.65 5.52
CA GLY A 106 -10.84 -2.81 6.71
C GLY A 106 -9.42 -2.22 6.86
N ARG A 107 -8.38 -2.98 6.49
CA ARG A 107 -6.99 -2.50 6.51
C ARG A 107 -6.74 -1.49 5.39
N VAL A 108 -7.16 -1.82 4.17
CA VAL A 108 -6.83 -1.04 2.97
C VAL A 108 -7.65 0.24 2.91
N SER A 109 -8.92 0.27 3.35
CA SER A 109 -9.70 1.51 3.45
C SER A 109 -9.04 2.55 4.38
N ARG A 110 -8.46 2.11 5.50
CA ARG A 110 -7.70 3.02 6.38
C ARG A 110 -6.44 3.54 5.72
N MET A 111 -5.67 2.63 5.12
CA MET A 111 -4.45 2.97 4.41
C MET A 111 -4.74 3.94 3.24
N TRP A 112 -5.82 3.71 2.51
CA TRP A 112 -6.32 4.56 1.44
C TRP A 112 -6.59 5.98 1.93
N ASN A 113 -7.33 6.15 3.02
CA ASN A 113 -7.63 7.48 3.56
C ASN A 113 -6.38 8.27 3.98
N ILE A 114 -5.35 7.59 4.50
CA ILE A 114 -4.07 8.24 4.85
C ILE A 114 -3.29 8.58 3.57
N PHE A 115 -3.37 7.72 2.56
CA PHE A 115 -2.74 7.92 1.27
C PHE A 115 -3.37 9.10 0.52
N THR A 116 -4.70 9.17 0.40
CA THR A 116 -5.43 10.25 -0.29
C THR A 116 -5.33 11.59 0.41
N ALA A 117 -5.15 11.59 1.73
CA ALA A 117 -4.86 12.82 2.47
C ALA A 117 -3.47 13.39 2.16
N ALA A 118 -2.51 12.53 1.78
CA ALA A 118 -1.12 12.93 1.51
C ALA A 118 -0.81 13.09 0.02
N VAL A 119 -1.57 12.44 -0.87
CA VAL A 119 -1.37 12.45 -2.32
C VAL A 119 -2.62 13.04 -2.97
N PRO A 120 -2.56 14.29 -3.48
CA PRO A 120 -3.70 14.93 -4.11
C PRO A 120 -3.95 14.40 -5.54
N HIS A 121 -5.12 14.70 -6.10
CA HIS A 121 -5.49 14.42 -7.50
C HIS A 121 -5.47 12.93 -7.92
N ILE A 122 -5.78 12.01 -6.99
CA ILE A 122 -5.75 10.56 -7.28
C ILE A 122 -6.76 10.15 -8.36
N GLN A 123 -7.86 10.89 -8.51
CA GLN A 123 -8.88 10.66 -9.54
C GLN A 123 -8.32 10.78 -10.96
N GLU A 124 -7.35 11.68 -11.17
CA GLU A 124 -6.74 11.94 -12.47
C GLU A 124 -5.59 10.98 -12.78
N MET A 125 -5.10 10.26 -11.76
CA MET A 125 -3.96 9.37 -11.91
C MET A 125 -4.33 8.06 -12.61
N ASN A 126 -3.51 7.66 -13.58
CA ASN A 126 -3.52 6.30 -14.08
C ASN A 126 -2.90 5.31 -13.07
N THR A 127 -3.05 4.01 -13.32
CA THR A 127 -2.56 2.96 -12.41
C THR A 127 -1.05 3.04 -12.13
N GLN A 128 -0.23 3.41 -13.11
CA GLN A 128 1.23 3.50 -12.94
C GLN A 128 1.60 4.70 -12.10
N SER A 129 0.96 5.85 -12.32
CA SER A 129 1.13 7.05 -11.49
C SER A 129 0.78 6.77 -10.03
N VAL A 130 -0.32 6.07 -9.77
CA VAL A 130 -0.68 5.64 -8.41
C VAL A 130 0.34 4.69 -7.82
N LYS A 131 0.85 3.72 -8.59
CA LYS A 131 1.89 2.80 -8.12
C LYS A 131 3.15 3.55 -7.68
N LEU A 132 3.61 4.52 -8.47
CA LEU A 132 4.78 5.34 -8.15
C LEU A 132 4.52 6.23 -6.93
N ALA A 133 3.37 6.89 -6.86
CA ALA A 133 2.98 7.72 -5.73
C ALA A 133 2.86 6.91 -4.43
N ALA A 134 2.23 5.74 -4.49
CA ALA A 134 2.11 4.81 -3.36
C ALA A 134 3.48 4.30 -2.91
N ASN A 135 4.39 4.01 -3.85
CA ASN A 135 5.76 3.61 -3.52
C ASN A 135 6.50 4.70 -2.74
N ARG A 136 6.52 5.93 -3.29
CA ARG A 136 7.15 7.10 -2.62
C ARG A 136 6.52 7.39 -1.26
N TRP A 137 5.19 7.39 -1.19
CA TRP A 137 4.45 7.61 0.06
C TRP A 137 4.78 6.57 1.13
N ARG A 138 4.94 5.29 0.73
CA ARG A 138 5.24 4.21 1.67
C ARG A 138 6.70 4.26 2.16
N LEU A 139 7.64 4.66 1.30
CA LEU A 139 9.04 4.89 1.70
C LEU A 139 9.15 5.96 2.80
N LEU A 140 8.33 7.01 2.73
CA LEU A 140 8.29 8.08 3.74
C LEU A 140 7.58 7.68 5.04
N LYS A 141 6.96 6.49 5.10
CA LYS A 141 6.24 5.97 6.28
C LYS A 141 6.84 4.63 6.72
N PRO A 142 7.96 4.62 7.47
CA PRO A 142 8.66 3.40 7.88
C PRO A 142 7.88 2.53 8.88
N THR A 143 6.80 3.04 9.47
CA THR A 143 6.02 2.33 10.50
C THR A 143 5.09 1.27 9.88
N PRO A 144 4.97 0.07 10.48
CA PRO A 144 3.92 -0.87 10.09
C PRO A 144 2.56 -0.23 10.37
N LEU A 145 1.77 -0.01 9.32
CA LEU A 145 0.42 0.56 9.40
C LEU A 145 -0.57 -0.31 10.20
N ARG A 146 -0.11 -1.47 10.72
CA ARG A 146 -0.79 -2.29 11.72
C ARG A 146 -1.08 -1.54 13.02
N LEU A 147 -0.37 -0.43 13.30
CA LEU A 147 -0.50 0.37 14.52
C LEU A 147 -1.34 1.64 14.35
N VAL A 148 -1.93 1.92 13.17
CA VAL A 148 -2.87 3.03 13.03
C VAL A 148 -4.22 2.61 13.63
N ILE A 149 -4.27 2.57 14.94
CA ILE A 149 -5.49 2.71 15.72
C ILE A 149 -5.75 4.21 15.79
N LEU A 150 -6.95 4.58 15.34
CA LEU A 150 -7.57 5.92 15.30
C LEU A 150 -6.81 7.05 16.01
#